data_AF-A0A2E9NE85-F1
#
_entry.id   AF-A0A2E9NE85-F1
#
_cell.length_a   1.000
_cell.length_b   1.000
_cell.length_c   1.000
_cell.angle_alpha   90.00
_cell.angle_beta   90.00
_cell.angle_gamma   90.00
#
_symmetry.space_group_name_H-M   'P 1'
#
loop_
_entity.id
_entity.type
_entity.pdbx_description
1 polymer ?
#
loop_
_entity_poly.entity_id
_entity_poly.type
_entity_poly.pdbx_seq_one_letter_code
_entity_poly.pdbx_strand_id
1 'polypeptide(L)'
;MRTRALSAVVAGVFAVSIALSGCSQSNEPVIAPVTMDAGDLQGETVELIVDQVLNINTGDLAVESYSGEVADPAVAEFVAGYTDGSATFNPGVKALSVGTTEVVLSNSDGGIQDVTFTVEVTEKK
;
A
#
# COMPACT_ATOMS: atom_id res chain seq x y z
N MET A 1 20.47 83.44 -13.13
CA MET A 1 21.61 82.99 -12.29
C MET A 1 21.19 81.71 -11.57
N ARG A 2 21.99 80.64 -11.71
CA ARG A 2 22.05 79.40 -10.90
C ARG A 2 21.05 78.27 -11.20
N THR A 3 21.63 77.30 -11.90
CA THR A 3 21.32 75.89 -12.20
C THR A 3 21.03 75.00 -10.99
N ARG A 4 20.22 73.94 -11.22
CA ARG A 4 20.34 72.51 -10.80
C ARG A 4 19.04 71.77 -11.20
N ALA A 5 18.97 70.94 -12.25
CA ALA A 5 19.54 69.60 -12.49
C ALA A 5 18.83 68.44 -11.74
N LEU A 6 18.39 67.45 -12.57
CA LEU A 6 18.27 65.99 -12.37
C LEU A 6 16.94 65.36 -11.89
N SER A 7 16.30 64.69 -12.85
CA SER A 7 15.91 63.25 -12.90
C SER A 7 15.31 62.57 -11.66
N ALA A 8 14.14 61.95 -11.81
CA ALA A 8 14.02 60.51 -12.07
C ALA A 8 12.53 60.06 -12.04
N VAL A 9 12.06 59.56 -13.18
CA VAL A 9 10.85 58.75 -13.29
C VAL A 9 11.18 57.36 -12.74
N VAL A 10 10.43 56.86 -11.75
CA VAL A 10 10.39 55.42 -11.45
C VAL A 10 8.94 55.01 -11.19
N ALA A 11 8.48 54.14 -12.09
CA ALA A 11 7.17 53.54 -12.18
C ALA A 11 7.05 52.28 -11.31
N GLY A 12 5.81 51.86 -11.05
CA GLY A 12 5.48 50.45 -10.88
C GLY A 12 5.28 49.97 -9.46
N VAL A 13 4.09 50.16 -8.91
CA VAL A 13 3.57 49.31 -7.83
C VAL A 13 3.26 47.95 -8.46
N PHE A 14 4.22 47.03 -8.42
CA PHE A 14 4.01 45.63 -8.81
C PHE A 14 3.23 44.92 -7.70
N ALA A 15 1.95 44.66 -7.95
CA ALA A 15 1.13 43.79 -7.12
C ALA A 15 1.68 42.35 -7.20
N VAL A 16 2.24 41.86 -6.10
CA VAL A 16 2.68 40.47 -5.96
C VAL A 16 1.45 39.62 -5.64
N SER A 17 0.81 39.05 -6.66
CA SER A 17 -0.21 38.03 -6.49
C SER A 17 0.45 36.71 -6.11
N ILE A 18 0.39 36.38 -4.82
CA ILE A 18 0.79 35.09 -4.25
C ILE A 18 -0.18 34.04 -4.81
N ALA A 19 0.24 33.31 -5.84
CA ALA A 19 -0.47 32.12 -6.29
C ALA A 19 -0.29 31.03 -5.23
N LEU A 20 -1.34 30.77 -4.44
CA LEU A 20 -1.44 29.54 -3.65
C LEU A 20 -1.55 28.39 -4.66
N SER A 21 -0.42 27.78 -4.98
CA SER A 21 -0.38 26.46 -5.63
C SER A 21 -0.97 25.45 -4.64
N GLY A 22 -2.29 25.31 -4.67
CA GLY A 22 -3.01 24.28 -3.93
C GLY A 22 -2.54 22.92 -4.41
N CYS A 23 -2.08 22.07 -3.48
CA CYS A 23 -1.79 20.67 -3.76
C CYS A 23 -3.06 20.02 -4.34
N SER A 24 -3.02 19.67 -5.61
CA SER A 24 -4.01 18.79 -6.23
C SER A 24 -3.89 17.42 -5.55
N GLN A 25 -4.69 17.16 -4.51
CA GLN A 25 -4.87 15.81 -3.98
C GLN A 25 -5.54 14.98 -5.07
N SER A 26 -4.83 13.96 -5.56
CA SER A 26 -5.39 12.94 -6.42
C SER A 26 -6.48 12.20 -5.64
N ASN A 27 -7.75 12.42 -6.02
CA ASN A 27 -8.92 11.74 -5.46
C ASN A 27 -9.07 10.31 -6.02
N GLU A 28 -7.98 9.54 -6.08
CA GLU A 28 -8.10 8.13 -6.47
C GLU A 28 -8.79 7.37 -5.32
N PRO A 29 -9.86 6.60 -5.61
CA PRO A 29 -10.52 5.79 -4.60
C PRO A 29 -9.54 4.81 -3.93
N VAL A 30 -9.50 4.81 -2.60
CA VAL A 30 -8.68 3.86 -1.84
C VAL A 30 -9.36 2.48 -1.87
N ILE A 31 -8.63 1.45 -2.30
CA ILE A 31 -9.11 0.07 -2.30
C ILE A 31 -8.99 -0.48 -0.88
N ALA A 32 -10.11 -0.92 -0.30
CA ALA A 32 -10.11 -1.54 1.02
C ALA A 32 -9.45 -2.93 0.97
N PRO A 33 -8.58 -3.28 1.92
CA PRO A 33 -8.06 -4.63 2.04
C PRO A 33 -9.16 -5.66 2.31
N VAL A 34 -8.95 -6.89 1.85
CA VAL A 34 -9.68 -8.06 2.36
C VAL A 34 -8.94 -8.54 3.60
N THR A 35 -9.64 -8.72 4.71
CA THR A 35 -9.02 -9.24 5.95
C THR A 35 -9.55 -10.63 6.24
N MET A 36 -8.65 -11.58 6.50
CA MET A 36 -8.97 -12.95 6.89
C MET A 36 -8.04 -13.43 8.00
N ASP A 37 -8.51 -14.35 8.84
CA ASP A 37 -7.69 -14.99 9.85
C ASP A 37 -6.81 -16.08 9.20
N ALA A 38 -5.56 -16.22 9.64
CA ALA A 38 -4.63 -17.20 9.08
C ALA A 38 -5.18 -18.64 9.16
N GLY A 39 -5.95 -18.96 10.21
CA GLY A 39 -6.57 -20.27 10.39
C GLY A 39 -7.71 -20.58 9.43
N ASP A 40 -8.32 -19.55 8.83
CA ASP A 40 -9.44 -19.71 7.90
C ASP A 40 -8.98 -19.87 6.45
N LEU A 41 -7.69 -19.66 6.16
CA LEU A 41 -7.19 -19.69 4.78
C LEU A 41 -6.96 -21.11 4.24
N GLN A 42 -6.87 -22.13 5.09
CA GLN A 42 -6.48 -23.47 4.63
C GLN A 42 -7.44 -24.02 3.56
N GLY A 43 -6.94 -24.16 2.33
CA GLY A 43 -7.68 -24.65 1.17
C GLY A 43 -8.66 -23.65 0.56
N GLU A 44 -8.69 -22.40 1.03
CA GLU A 44 -9.57 -21.35 0.50
C GLU A 44 -9.08 -20.77 -0.83
N THR A 45 -10.01 -20.22 -1.60
CA THR A 45 -9.71 -19.34 -2.74
C THR A 45 -10.08 -17.92 -2.36
N VAL A 46 -9.08 -17.05 -2.26
CA VAL A 46 -9.25 -15.63 -1.96
C VAL A 46 -9.34 -14.84 -3.25
N GLU A 47 -10.50 -14.25 -3.50
CA GLU A 47 -10.73 -13.36 -4.63
C GLU A 47 -10.23 -11.94 -4.30
N LEU A 48 -9.34 -11.41 -5.14
CA LEU A 48 -8.82 -10.05 -5.06
C LEU A 48 -8.98 -9.33 -6.40
N ILE A 49 -9.02 -8.00 -6.37
CA ILE A 49 -8.79 -7.18 -7.57
C ILE A 49 -7.33 -6.72 -7.63
N VAL A 50 -6.83 -6.38 -8.82
CA VAL A 50 -5.48 -5.79 -8.99
C VAL A 50 -5.27 -4.62 -8.00
N ASP A 51 -4.10 -4.56 -7.38
CA ASP A 51 -3.68 -3.63 -6.32
C ASP A 51 -4.41 -3.76 -4.97
N GLN A 52 -5.33 -4.72 -4.81
CA GLN A 52 -5.87 -5.05 -3.51
C GLN A 52 -4.88 -5.89 -2.70
N VAL A 53 -4.97 -5.77 -1.37
CA VAL A 53 -4.17 -6.54 -0.43
C VAL A 53 -5.10 -7.45 0.37
N LEU A 54 -4.71 -8.72 0.50
CA LEU A 54 -5.17 -9.60 1.56
C LEU A 54 -4.34 -9.28 2.81
N ASN A 55 -4.99 -8.81 3.87
CA ASN A 55 -4.43 -8.55 5.19
C ASN A 55 -4.72 -9.76 6.10
N ILE A 56 -3.69 -10.50 6.49
CA ILE A 56 -3.84 -11.76 7.21
C ILE A 56 -3.72 -11.52 8.71
N ASN A 57 -4.80 -11.72 9.45
CA ASN A 57 -4.77 -11.64 10.90
C ASN A 57 -4.14 -12.90 11.49
N THR A 58 -3.11 -12.70 12.31
CA THR A 58 -2.31 -13.77 12.92
C THR A 58 -2.83 -14.23 14.29
N GLY A 59 -3.87 -13.58 14.79
CA GLY A 59 -4.40 -13.85 16.13
C GLY A 59 -3.37 -13.55 17.20
N ASP A 60 -3.09 -14.53 18.05
CA ASP A 60 -2.13 -14.39 19.16
C ASP A 60 -0.67 -14.65 18.75
N LEU A 61 -0.42 -15.12 17.52
CA LEU A 61 0.94 -15.36 17.01
C LEU A 61 1.57 -14.08 16.48
N ALA A 62 2.90 -13.96 16.66
CA ALA A 62 3.65 -12.79 16.23
C ALA A 62 3.57 -12.60 14.70
N VAL A 63 3.45 -11.36 14.24
CA VAL A 63 3.33 -11.07 12.80
C VAL A 63 4.62 -11.38 12.04
N GLU A 64 5.77 -11.27 12.71
CA GLU A 64 7.11 -11.54 12.18
C GLU A 64 7.42 -13.04 12.07
N SER A 65 6.63 -13.91 12.73
CA SER A 65 6.85 -15.36 12.68
C SER A 65 6.33 -16.00 11.39
N TYR A 66 5.60 -15.24 10.58
CA TYR A 66 5.00 -15.71 9.35
C TYR A 66 5.88 -15.41 8.13
N SER A 67 6.03 -16.41 7.27
CA SER A 67 6.64 -16.28 5.94
C SER A 67 5.73 -16.87 4.88
N GLY A 68 5.70 -16.27 3.69
CA GLY A 68 4.89 -16.75 2.58
C GLY A 68 5.72 -17.02 1.32
N GLU A 69 5.39 -18.10 0.64
CA GLU A 69 5.84 -18.42 -0.71
C GLU A 69 4.67 -18.29 -1.68
N VAL A 70 4.87 -17.57 -2.79
CA VAL A 70 3.87 -17.41 -3.85
C VAL A 70 4.38 -18.13 -5.09
N ALA A 71 3.60 -19.08 -5.61
CA ALA A 71 4.02 -19.93 -6.73
C ALA A 71 4.26 -19.12 -8.02
N ASP A 72 3.49 -18.05 -8.23
CA ASP A 72 3.64 -17.13 -9.35
C ASP A 72 3.78 -15.68 -8.86
N PRO A 73 5.01 -15.16 -8.73
CA PRO A 73 5.26 -13.80 -8.28
C PRO A 73 4.87 -12.73 -9.30
N ALA A 74 4.44 -13.09 -10.52
CA ALA A 74 3.85 -12.13 -11.45
C ALA A 74 2.37 -11.83 -11.11
N VAL A 75 1.67 -12.77 -10.46
CA VAL A 75 0.25 -12.65 -10.09
C VAL A 75 0.10 -11.99 -8.72
N ALA A 76 0.89 -12.41 -7.73
CA ALA A 76 0.81 -11.89 -6.37
C ALA A 76 2.17 -11.83 -5.66
N GLU A 77 2.27 -11.04 -4.59
CA GLU A 77 3.47 -10.89 -3.77
C GLU A 77 3.11 -11.09 -2.29
N PHE A 78 3.87 -11.94 -1.60
CA PHE A 78 3.79 -12.01 -0.14
C PHE A 78 4.47 -10.79 0.50
N VAL A 79 3.78 -10.17 1.45
CA VAL A 79 4.28 -9.05 2.24
C VAL A 79 4.42 -9.50 3.69
N ALA A 80 5.65 -9.50 4.20
CA ALA A 80 5.93 -9.90 5.58
C ALA A 80 5.34 -8.90 6.59
N GLY A 81 4.83 -9.44 7.69
CA GLY A 81 4.39 -8.65 8.84
C GLY A 81 5.59 -8.10 9.63
N TYR A 82 5.38 -7.00 10.33
CA TYR A 82 6.41 -6.38 11.17
C TYR A 82 5.82 -5.44 12.22
N THR A 83 6.62 -5.11 13.23
CA THR A 83 6.33 -4.10 14.24
C THR A 83 7.38 -2.99 14.18
N ASP A 84 6.95 -1.73 14.21
CA ASP A 84 7.87 -0.56 14.19
C ASP A 84 8.04 0.12 15.56
N GLY A 85 7.52 -0.51 16.62
CA GLY A 85 7.50 -0.01 18.00
C GLY A 85 6.34 0.93 18.30
N SER A 86 5.60 1.39 17.28
CA SER A 86 4.40 2.21 17.42
C SER A 86 3.13 1.50 16.94
N ALA A 87 3.27 0.60 15.97
CA ALA A 87 2.20 -0.20 15.41
C ALA A 87 2.70 -1.59 15.01
N THR A 88 1.73 -2.51 14.93
CA THR A 88 1.90 -3.85 14.38
C THR A 88 1.23 -3.90 13.01
N PHE A 89 1.95 -4.42 12.03
CA PHE A 89 1.51 -4.58 10.66
C PHE A 89 1.41 -6.07 10.36
N ASN A 90 0.22 -6.49 9.97
CA ASN A 90 -0.05 -7.87 9.64
C ASN A 90 0.68 -8.29 8.35
N PRO A 91 1.06 -9.57 8.23
CA PRO A 91 1.47 -10.12 6.94
C PRO A 91 0.30 -10.11 5.95
N GLY A 92 0.61 -10.28 4.68
CA GLY A 92 -0.42 -10.26 3.64
C GLY A 92 0.04 -10.74 2.29
N VAL A 93 -0.89 -10.69 1.33
CA VAL A 93 -0.62 -10.97 -0.08
C VAL A 93 -1.16 -9.81 -0.92
N LYS A 94 -0.29 -9.20 -1.72
CA LYS A 94 -0.65 -8.12 -2.65
C LYS A 94 -0.97 -8.69 -4.02
N ALA A 95 -2.12 -8.34 -4.58
CA ALA A 95 -2.50 -8.68 -5.95
C ALA A 95 -1.79 -7.76 -6.96
N LEU A 96 -1.02 -8.34 -7.88
CA LEU A 96 -0.21 -7.61 -8.85
C LEU A 96 -0.83 -7.59 -10.25
N SER A 97 -1.29 -8.74 -10.73
CA SER A 97 -1.87 -8.87 -12.07
C SER A 97 -2.92 -9.99 -12.12
N VAL A 98 -3.81 -9.91 -13.11
CA VAL A 98 -4.89 -10.89 -13.31
C VAL A 98 -4.30 -12.29 -13.49
N GLY A 99 -4.83 -13.25 -12.75
CA GLY A 99 -4.36 -14.63 -12.77
C GLY A 99 -4.72 -15.37 -11.48
N THR A 100 -4.22 -16.59 -11.37
CA THR A 100 -4.43 -17.44 -10.20
C THR A 100 -3.09 -17.99 -9.74
N THR A 101 -2.82 -17.96 -8.43
CA THR A 101 -1.57 -18.48 -7.86
C THR A 101 -1.81 -19.10 -6.49
N GLU A 102 -1.03 -20.13 -6.16
CA GLU A 102 -1.03 -20.73 -4.84
C GLU A 102 -0.08 -19.97 -3.91
N VAL A 103 -0.48 -19.83 -2.66
CA VAL A 103 0.31 -19.26 -1.58
C VAL A 103 0.45 -20.29 -0.47
N VAL A 104 1.69 -20.49 -0.03
CA VAL A 104 2.03 -21.30 1.15
C VAL A 104 2.48 -20.35 2.25
N LEU A 105 1.75 -20.34 3.36
CA LEU A 105 2.01 -19.52 4.53
C LEU A 105 2.52 -20.41 5.67
N SER A 106 3.78 -20.22 6.05
CA SER A 106 4.45 -20.94 7.14
C SER A 106 4.54 -20.07 8.39
N ASN A 107 4.65 -20.71 9.55
CA ASN A 107 4.83 -20.04 10.84
C ASN A 107 5.91 -20.75 11.68
N SER A 108 6.83 -19.98 12.28
CA SER A 108 7.92 -20.52 13.11
C SER A 108 7.59 -20.69 14.60
N ASP A 109 6.57 -19.99 15.08
CA ASP A 109 6.23 -19.84 16.50
C ASP A 109 5.02 -20.72 16.93
N GLY A 110 4.34 -21.34 15.96
CA GLY A 110 3.19 -22.22 16.15
C GLY A 110 2.67 -22.80 14.83
N GLY A 111 1.78 -23.79 14.90
CA GLY A 111 1.26 -24.50 13.73
C GLY A 111 2.24 -25.58 13.23
N ILE A 112 1.81 -26.84 13.21
CA ILE A 112 2.64 -27.96 12.71
C ILE A 112 2.55 -28.14 11.19
N GLN A 113 1.69 -27.35 10.54
CA GLN A 113 1.33 -27.48 9.14
C GLN A 113 1.28 -26.10 8.51
N ASP A 114 1.88 -25.98 7.33
CA ASP A 114 1.76 -24.80 6.50
C ASP A 114 0.31 -24.60 6.06
N VAL A 115 -0.11 -23.34 5.98
CA VAL A 115 -1.43 -22.96 5.45
C VAL A 115 -1.31 -22.74 3.95
N THR A 116 -1.98 -23.56 3.17
CA THR A 116 -1.97 -23.44 1.70
C THR A 116 -3.32 -22.93 1.19
N PHE A 117 -3.30 -21.89 0.36
CA PHE A 117 -4.51 -21.28 -0.20
C PHE A 117 -4.26 -20.74 -1.61
N THR A 118 -5.34 -20.49 -2.35
CA THR A 118 -5.28 -19.92 -3.70
C THR A 118 -5.64 -18.45 -3.65
N VAL A 119 -4.92 -17.63 -4.41
CA VAL A 119 -5.31 -16.25 -4.72
C VAL A 119 -5.75 -16.18 -6.17
N GLU A 120 -6.97 -15.69 -6.39
CA GLU A 120 -7.52 -15.39 -7.70
C GLU A 120 -7.63 -13.88 -7.87
N VAL A 121 -6.90 -13.32 -8.83
CA VAL A 121 -6.85 -11.88 -9.10
C VAL A 121 -7.66 -11.54 -10.35
N THR A 122 -8.57 -10.58 -10.20
CA THR A 122 -9.42 -10.05 -11.26
C THR A 122 -9.15 -8.58 -11.53
N GLU A 123 -9.70 -8.05 -12.64
CA GLU A 123 -9.55 -6.63 -12.99
C GLU A 123 -10.24 -5.71 -11.97
N LYS A 124 -9.71 -4.48 -11.83
CA LYS A 124 -10.43 -3.42 -11.12
C LYS A 124 -11.71 -3.09 -11.87
N LYS A 125 -12.80 -2.90 -11.12
CA LYS A 125 -14.08 -2.44 -11.67
C LYS A 125 -14.10 -0.95 -11.95
#